data_AF-A0A9D8ZS73-F1
#
_entry.id   AF-A0A9D8ZS73-F1
#
_cell.length_a   1.000
_cell.length_b   1.000
_cell.length_c   1.000
_cell.angle_alpha   90.00
_cell.angle_beta   90.00
_cell.angle_gamma   90.00
#
_symmetry.space_group_name_H-M   'P 1'
#
loop_
_entity.id
_entity.type
_entity.pdbx_description
1 polymer ?
#
loop_
_entity_poly.entity_id
_entity_poly.type
_entity_poly.pdbx_seq_one_letter_code
_entity_poly.pdbx_strand_id
1 'polypeptide(L)'
;MKSKIERELEQKEFESEIERVLRKQEFDKEFEEKIDSDYHPGALFAIRFFGNLTIGFVFYMIFNWLGGRYIYMISPEVANGMKTIIHVIIVGVALIGAITKKSPWERFIR
;
A
#
# COMPACT_ATOMS: atom_id res chain seq x y z
N MET A 1 2.05 26.12 33.07
CA MET A 1 1.86 27.18 32.07
C MET A 1 2.98 27.01 31.05
N LYS A 2 2.71 26.55 29.82
CA LYS A 2 3.77 26.35 28.81
C LYS A 2 4.45 27.69 28.51
N SER A 3 5.77 27.69 28.35
CA SER A 3 6.50 28.92 28.06
C SER A 3 6.14 29.45 26.66
N LYS A 4 6.27 30.75 26.43
CA LYS A 4 5.99 31.37 25.12
C LYS A 4 6.86 30.76 24.01
N ILE A 5 8.08 30.35 24.37
CA ILE A 5 9.07 29.72 23.49
C ILE A 5 8.64 28.29 23.09
N GLU A 6 8.07 27.51 24.00
CA GLU A 6 7.56 26.17 23.68
C GLU A 6 6.37 26.23 22.71
N ARG A 7 5.49 27.23 22.84
CA ARG A 7 4.37 27.41 21.90
C ARG A 7 4.85 27.81 20.51
N GLU A 8 5.87 28.68 20.43
CA GLU A 8 6.46 29.08 19.14
C GLU A 8 7.23 27.92 18.47
N LEU A 9 7.89 27.06 19.24
CA LEU A 9 8.53 25.84 18.74
C LEU A 9 7.50 24.82 18.22
N GLU A 10 6.45 24.52 19.00
CA GLU A 10 5.36 23.62 18.56
C GLU A 10 4.69 24.15 17.29
N GLN A 11 4.50 25.46 17.17
CA GLN A 11 3.88 26.08 16.00
C GLN A 11 4.79 26.01 14.76
N LYS A 12 6.10 26.20 14.92
CA LYS A 12 7.07 26.04 13.82
C LYS A 12 7.24 24.59 13.38
N GLU A 13 7.22 23.64 14.32
CA GLU A 13 7.24 22.21 14.00
C GLU A 13 5.99 21.81 13.22
N PHE A 14 4.82 22.30 13.63
CA PHE A 14 3.56 22.09 12.92
C PHE A 14 3.56 22.72 11.52
N GLU A 15 4.04 23.95 11.37
CA GLU A 15 4.19 24.62 10.07
C GLU A 15 5.14 23.85 9.15
N SER A 16 6.27 23.37 9.68
CA SER A 16 7.24 22.54 8.96
C SER A 16 6.65 21.21 8.50
N GLU A 17 5.85 20.56 9.36
CA GLU A 17 5.18 19.31 9.03
C GLU A 17 4.12 19.53 7.92
N ILE A 18 3.32 20.60 8.01
CA ILE A 18 2.36 20.97 6.97
C ILE A 18 3.07 21.26 5.64
N GLU A 19 4.14 22.05 5.66
CA GLU A 19 4.88 22.41 4.46
C GLU A 19 5.50 21.17 3.79
N ARG A 20 5.93 20.19 4.59
CA ARG A 20 6.45 18.91 4.11
C ARG A 20 5.35 18.03 3.51
N VAL A 21 4.15 18.02 4.10
CA VAL A 21 2.99 17.30 3.57
C VAL A 21 2.52 17.93 2.25
N LEU A 22 2.44 19.26 2.18
CA LEU A 22 2.03 19.99 0.98
C LEU A 22 3.00 19.76 -0.19
N ARG A 23 4.32 19.86 0.06
CA ARG A 23 5.33 19.56 -0.96
C ARG A 23 5.23 18.14 -1.49
N LYS A 24 4.96 17.17 -0.62
CA LYS A 24 4.79 15.78 -1.03
C LYS A 24 3.55 15.60 -1.91
N GLN A 25 2.44 16.24 -1.55
CA GLN A 25 1.22 16.19 -2.36
C GLN A 25 1.40 16.83 -3.75
N GLU A 26 2.11 17.97 -3.85
CA GLU A 26 2.43 18.59 -5.13
C GLU A 26 3.30 17.68 -6.00
N PHE A 27 4.34 17.08 -5.41
CA PHE A 27 5.23 16.17 -6.12
C PHE A 27 4.49 14.92 -6.61
N ASP A 28 3.67 14.30 -5.76
CA ASP A 28 2.89 13.11 -6.12
C ASP A 28 1.90 13.43 -7.27
N LYS A 29 1.33 14.64 -7.29
CA LYS A 29 0.43 15.09 -8.34
C LYS A 29 1.14 15.32 -9.67
N GLU A 30 2.27 16.03 -9.66
CA GLU A 30 3.09 16.27 -10.86
C GLU A 30 3.59 14.95 -11.47
N PHE A 31 3.96 14.00 -10.60
CA PHE A 31 4.36 12.66 -11.01
C PHE A 31 3.20 11.87 -11.64
N GLU A 32 2.00 11.90 -11.04
CA GLU A 32 0.81 11.26 -11.63
C GLU A 32 0.44 11.85 -12.98
N GLU A 33 0.48 13.19 -13.13
CA GLU A 33 0.17 13.85 -14.41
C GLU A 33 1.16 13.45 -15.51
N LYS A 34 2.45 13.33 -15.18
CA LYS A 34 3.48 12.90 -16.14
C LYS A 34 3.35 11.44 -16.54
N ILE A 35 2.98 10.57 -15.61
CA ILE A 35 2.73 9.16 -15.90
C ILE A 35 1.45 8.98 -16.72
N ASP A 36 0.39 9.72 -16.41
CA ASP A 36 -0.85 9.69 -17.18
C ASP A 36 -0.67 10.29 -18.59
N SER A 37 0.32 11.19 -18.82
CA SER A 37 0.67 11.68 -20.17
C SER A 37 1.50 10.69 -20.99
N ASP A 38 2.42 9.98 -20.34
CA ASP A 38 3.42 9.16 -21.03
C ASP A 38 2.93 7.74 -21.36
N TYR A 39 1.89 7.26 -20.69
CA TYR A 39 1.42 5.88 -20.81
C TYR A 39 -0.06 5.76 -21.19
N HIS A 40 -0.37 4.75 -22.01
CA HIS A 40 -1.76 4.40 -22.32
C HIS A 40 -2.50 3.97 -21.04
N PRO A 41 -3.78 4.36 -20.84
CA PRO A 41 -4.54 4.03 -19.63
C PRO A 41 -4.57 2.54 -19.28
N GLY A 42 -4.61 1.67 -20.30
CA GLY A 42 -4.53 0.21 -20.11
C GLY A 42 -3.17 -0.29 -19.59
N ALA A 43 -2.07 0.33 -20.01
CA ALA A 43 -0.73 0.00 -19.52
C ALA A 43 -0.58 0.42 -18.05
N LEU A 44 -1.11 1.59 -17.68
CA LEU A 44 -1.13 2.07 -16.30
C LEU A 44 -1.97 1.19 -15.38
N PHE A 45 -3.14 0.76 -15.85
CA PHE A 45 -3.95 -0.21 -15.14
C PHE A 45 -3.17 -1.50 -14.89
N ALA A 46 -2.51 -2.05 -15.92
CA ALA A 46 -1.71 -3.26 -15.80
C ALA A 46 -0.55 -3.09 -14.81
N ILE A 47 0.22 -2.00 -14.91
CA ILE A 47 1.33 -1.72 -14.00
C ILE A 47 0.84 -1.66 -12.54
N ARG A 48 -0.24 -0.93 -12.28
CA ARG A 48 -0.82 -0.83 -10.93
C ARG A 48 -1.37 -2.17 -10.45
N PHE A 49 -2.06 -2.91 -11.30
CA PHE A 49 -2.61 -4.22 -10.98
C PHE A 49 -1.51 -5.24 -10.64
N PHE A 50 -0.53 -5.40 -11.53
CA PHE A 50 0.57 -6.34 -11.34
C PHE A 50 1.51 -5.92 -10.20
N GLY A 51 1.71 -4.62 -10.00
CA GLY A 51 2.44 -4.10 -8.84
C GLY A 51 1.77 -4.49 -7.53
N ASN A 52 0.47 -4.25 -7.39
CA ASN A 52 -0.28 -4.63 -6.20
C ASN A 52 -0.39 -6.15 -6.02
N LEU A 53 -0.53 -6.93 -7.11
CA LEU A 53 -0.49 -8.39 -7.06
C LEU A 53 0.84 -8.88 -6.50
N THR A 54 1.95 -8.36 -7.01
CA THR A 54 3.30 -8.77 -6.60
C THR A 54 3.50 -8.54 -5.10
N ILE A 55 3.12 -7.37 -4.59
CA ILE A 55 3.20 -7.06 -3.16
C ILE A 55 2.36 -8.05 -2.34
N GLY A 56 1.12 -8.30 -2.74
CA GLY A 56 0.24 -9.24 -2.04
C GLY A 56 0.79 -10.67 -2.01
N PHE A 57 1.36 -11.15 -3.12
CA PHE A 57 2.00 -12.46 -3.19
C PHE A 57 3.26 -12.56 -2.33
N VAL A 58 4.07 -11.50 -2.26
CA VAL A 58 5.23 -11.46 -1.36
C VAL A 58 4.78 -11.60 0.09
N PHE A 59 3.75 -10.87 0.52
CA PHE A 59 3.19 -11.05 1.86
C PHE A 59 2.69 -12.47 2.10
N TYR A 60 1.93 -13.03 1.15
CA TYR A 60 1.46 -14.41 1.25
C TYR A 60 2.60 -15.42 1.37
N MET A 61 3.70 -15.26 0.62
CA MET A 61 4.87 -16.13 0.74
C MET A 61 5.50 -16.04 2.14
N ILE A 62 5.61 -14.84 2.71
CA ILE A 62 6.11 -14.63 4.08
C ILE A 62 5.20 -15.34 5.10
N PHE A 63 3.89 -15.12 5.02
CA PHE A 63 2.92 -15.79 5.91
C PHE A 63 2.97 -17.32 5.78
N ASN A 64 3.03 -17.82 4.55
CA ASN A 64 3.08 -19.26 4.29
C ASN A 64 4.40 -19.87 4.80
N TRP A 65 5.52 -19.14 4.74
CA TRP A 65 6.80 -19.57 5.30
C TRP A 65 6.80 -19.62 6.82
N LEU A 66 6.20 -18.61 7.49
CA LEU A 66 6.18 -18.50 8.95
C LEU A 66 5.15 -19.42 9.62
N GLY A 67 3.96 -19.58 9.04
CA GLY A 67 2.84 -20.29 9.68
C GLY A 67 2.16 -21.36 8.81
N GLY A 68 2.26 -21.25 7.49
CA GLY A 68 1.51 -22.11 6.55
C GLY A 68 1.85 -23.60 6.64
N ARG A 69 3.10 -23.95 6.96
CA ARG A 69 3.52 -25.35 7.17
C ARG A 69 2.79 -26.02 8.33
N TYR A 70 2.56 -25.32 9.43
CA TYR A 70 1.91 -25.90 10.62
C TYR A 70 0.43 -26.19 10.37
N ILE A 71 -0.27 -25.32 9.63
CA ILE A 71 -1.68 -25.51 9.28
C ILE A 71 -1.86 -26.71 8.34
N TYR A 72 -0.93 -26.90 7.40
CA TYR A 72 -0.93 -28.07 6.51
C TYR A 72 -0.77 -29.40 7.26
N MET A 73 -0.03 -29.41 8.37
CA MET A 73 0.14 -30.61 9.19
C MET A 73 -1.12 -30.97 9.99
N ILE A 74 -2.03 -30.01 10.22
CA ILE A 74 -3.28 -30.22 10.96
C ILE A 74 -4.41 -30.67 10.01
N SER A 75 -4.64 -29.93 8.92
CA SER A 75 -5.61 -30.32 7.88
C SER A 75 -5.22 -29.68 6.53
N PRO A 76 -4.89 -30.51 5.53
CA PRO A 76 -4.63 -30.06 4.17
C PRO A 76 -5.83 -29.34 3.53
N GLU A 77 -7.06 -29.80 3.80
CA GLU A 77 -8.29 -29.20 3.26
C GLU A 77 -8.49 -27.78 3.79
N VAL A 78 -8.33 -27.59 5.11
CA VAL A 78 -8.43 -26.26 5.74
C VAL A 78 -7.33 -25.34 5.19
N ALA A 79 -6.11 -25.85 5.05
CA ALA A 79 -5.00 -25.09 4.51
C ALA A 79 -5.24 -24.68 3.04
N ASN A 80 -5.77 -25.57 2.21
CA ASN A 80 -6.14 -25.27 0.82
C ASN A 80 -7.27 -24.23 0.74
N GLY A 81 -8.30 -24.35 1.58
CA GLY A 81 -9.40 -23.37 1.66
C GLY A 81 -8.89 -21.98 2.02
N MET A 82 -8.06 -21.89 3.07
CA MET A 82 -7.42 -20.64 3.48
C MET A 82 -6.55 -20.03 2.38
N LYS A 83 -5.75 -20.86 1.69
CA LYS A 83 -4.93 -20.39 0.57
C LYS A 83 -5.79 -19.76 -0.50
N THR A 84 -6.86 -20.42 -0.94
CA THR A 84 -7.77 -19.88 -1.96
C THR A 84 -8.34 -18.53 -1.55
N ILE A 85 -8.83 -18.42 -0.31
CA ILE A 85 -9.38 -17.16 0.23
C ILE A 85 -8.33 -16.04 0.18
N ILE A 86 -7.11 -16.30 0.63
CA ILE A 86 -6.03 -15.30 0.62
C ILE A 86 -5.71 -14.85 -0.81
N HIS A 87 -5.67 -15.76 -1.79
CA HIS A 87 -5.42 -15.40 -3.19
C HIS A 87 -6.54 -14.53 -3.76
N VAL A 88 -7.80 -14.85 -3.45
CA VAL A 88 -8.96 -14.03 -3.85
C VAL A 88 -8.84 -12.62 -3.26
N ILE A 89 -8.44 -12.50 -1.98
CA ILE A 89 -8.21 -11.20 -1.34
C ILE A 89 -7.10 -10.43 -2.04
N ILE A 90 -5.96 -11.09 -2.35
CA ILE A 90 -4.84 -10.44 -3.05
C ILE A 90 -5.27 -9.90 -4.41
N VAL A 91 -5.99 -10.70 -5.19
CA VAL A 91 -6.52 -10.28 -6.50
C VAL A 91 -7.52 -9.13 -6.34
N GLY A 92 -8.42 -9.21 -5.37
CA GLY A 92 -9.39 -8.15 -5.07
C GLY A 92 -8.72 -6.83 -4.69
N VAL A 93 -7.73 -6.88 -3.79
CA VAL A 93 -6.94 -5.71 -3.39
C VAL A 93 -6.16 -5.14 -4.58
N ALA A 94 -5.60 -5.99 -5.43
CA ALA A 94 -4.90 -5.54 -6.64
C ALA A 94 -5.82 -4.86 -7.65
N LEU A 95 -7.04 -5.39 -7.84
CA LEU A 95 -8.07 -4.75 -8.67
C LEU A 95 -8.48 -3.39 -8.09
N ILE A 96 -8.73 -3.32 -6.78
CA ILE A 96 -9.05 -2.06 -6.11
C ILE A 96 -7.91 -1.06 -6.31
N GLY A 97 -6.66 -1.48 -6.14
CA GLY A 97 -5.51 -0.59 -6.32
C GLY A 97 -5.33 -0.09 -7.75
N ALA A 98 -5.63 -0.94 -8.74
CA ALA A 98 -5.60 -0.54 -10.15
C ALA A 98 -6.71 0.46 -10.50
N ILE A 99 -7.94 0.25 -9.99
CA ILE A 99 -9.09 1.12 -10.23
C ILE A 99 -8.94 2.46 -9.50
N THR A 100 -8.55 2.42 -8.23
CA THR A 100 -8.44 3.64 -7.38
C THR A 100 -7.15 4.41 -7.59
N LYS A 101 -6.27 3.92 -8.47
CA LYS A 101 -4.93 4.46 -8.73
C LYS A 101 -3.99 4.51 -7.52
N LYS A 102 -4.40 3.97 -6.36
CA LYS A 102 -3.67 4.00 -5.09
C LYS A 102 -3.35 2.60 -4.62
N SER A 103 -2.18 2.39 -4.02
CA SER A 103 -1.84 1.08 -3.45
C SER A 103 -2.51 0.90 -2.08
N PRO A 104 -3.45 -0.05 -1.90
CA PRO A 104 -4.07 -0.29 -0.60
C PRO A 104 -3.05 -0.82 0.43
N TRP A 105 -1.93 -1.36 -0.04
CA TRP A 105 -0.83 -1.84 0.79
C TRP A 105 -0.07 -0.73 1.52
N GLU A 106 -0.16 0.53 1.07
CA GLU A 106 0.51 1.66 1.73
C GLU A 106 0.13 1.80 3.21
N ARG A 107 -1.08 1.39 3.59
CA ARG A 107 -1.54 1.43 4.99
C ARG A 107 -0.86 0.39 5.89
N PHE A 108 -0.32 -0.67 5.32
CA PHE A 108 0.35 -1.74 6.06
C PHE A 108 1.87 -1.55 6.11
N ILE A 109 2.42 -0.73 5.22
CA ILE A 109 3.87 -0.47 5.09
C ILE A 109 4.29 0.81 5.85
N ARG A 110 3.34 1.71 6.15
CA ARG A 110 3.55 2.86 7.06
C ARG A 110 3.50 2.41 8.52
#